data_AF-A0A3N5SX15-F1
#
_entry.id   AF-A0A3N5SX15-F1
#
_cell.length_a   1.000
_cell.length_b   1.000
_cell.length_c   1.000
_cell.angle_alpha   90.00
_cell.angle_beta   90.00
_cell.angle_gamma   90.00
#
_symmetry.space_group_name_H-M   'P 1'
#
loop_
_entity.id
_entity.type
_entity.pdbx_description
1 polymer ?
#
loop_
_entity_poly.entity_id
_entity_poly.type
_entity_poly.pdbx_seq_one_letter_code
_entity_poly.pdbx_strand_id
1 'polypeptide(L)'
;MTVYVNRALADTYAGIVGTVVQKYPQAEAQVVRDLSAPDALSVSLGHQVLGRYGLQDVGAAQPGIGAGLLARLLPAGLALTGLAYVGFVLLLVRYQRAVSAQVAGLSAYLRQIEAGDYALDVRDNGEGSFSLLKNDLYKVTVRLREQAELLQKDKTALSNLIADISHQIKTPLTSFGVLADLLAEDPPEEDRRAFVERLRAQLGRIQWLVAALLKLARLDAGT
;
A
#
# COMPACT_ATOMS: atom_id res chain seq x y z
N MET A 1 -30.20 38.42 23.70
CA MET A 1 -29.32 39.32 24.47
C MET A 1 -29.67 40.79 24.25
N THR A 2 -29.94 41.22 23.02
CA THR A 2 -30.28 42.62 22.65
C THR A 2 -31.57 43.16 23.28
N VAL A 3 -32.60 42.32 23.47
CA VAL A 3 -33.90 42.72 24.08
C VAL A 3 -33.79 43.04 25.57
N TYR A 4 -32.92 42.34 26.32
CA TYR A 4 -32.73 42.54 27.76
C TYR A 4 -32.00 43.85 28.06
N VAL A 5 -30.99 44.17 27.25
CA VAL A 5 -30.21 45.41 27.37
C VAL A 5 -31.08 46.64 27.14
N ASN A 6 -32.01 46.58 26.19
CA ASN A 6 -32.89 47.70 25.87
C ASN A 6 -33.90 47.99 27.00
N ARG A 7 -34.42 46.95 27.67
CA ARG A 7 -35.34 47.10 28.82
C ARG A 7 -34.64 47.69 30.05
N ALA A 8 -33.45 47.19 30.39
CA ALA A 8 -32.69 47.70 31.53
C ALA A 8 -32.26 49.18 31.34
N LEU A 9 -31.91 49.57 30.12
CA LEU A 9 -31.63 50.97 29.79
C LEU A 9 -32.88 51.84 29.93
N ALA A 10 -34.03 51.40 29.38
CA ALA A 10 -35.29 52.11 29.49
C ALA A 10 -35.70 52.32 30.96
N ASP A 11 -35.59 51.29 31.80
CA ASP A 11 -35.91 51.37 33.24
C ASP A 11 -34.94 52.31 33.99
N THR A 12 -33.66 52.32 33.62
CA THR A 12 -32.65 53.22 34.22
C THR A 12 -32.94 54.68 33.88
N TYR A 13 -33.23 54.98 32.60
CA TYR A 13 -33.59 56.34 32.19
C TYR A 13 -34.91 56.79 32.86
N ALA A 14 -35.91 55.92 32.93
CA ALA A 14 -37.16 56.21 33.63
C ALA A 14 -36.93 56.49 35.13
N GLY A 15 -36.06 55.73 35.80
CA GLY A 15 -35.70 55.95 37.20
C GLY A 15 -34.97 57.26 37.44
N ILE A 16 -34.02 57.62 36.58
CA ILE A 16 -33.29 58.90 36.67
C ILE A 16 -34.26 60.06 36.46
N VAL A 17 -35.06 60.01 35.40
CA VAL A 17 -36.06 61.06 35.11
C VAL A 17 -37.06 61.19 36.25
N GLY A 18 -37.62 60.08 36.74
CA GLY A 18 -38.56 60.09 37.85
C GLY A 18 -37.98 60.71 39.13
N THR A 19 -36.73 60.39 39.46
CA THR A 19 -36.05 60.93 40.66
C THR A 19 -35.82 62.44 40.54
N VAL A 20 -35.42 62.91 39.35
CA VAL A 20 -35.18 64.34 39.11
C VAL A 20 -36.48 65.13 39.12
N VAL A 21 -37.52 64.64 38.43
CA VAL A 21 -38.85 65.29 38.34
C VAL A 21 -39.54 65.35 39.69
N GLN A 22 -39.42 64.30 40.51
CA GLN A 22 -39.99 64.29 41.87
C GLN A 22 -39.40 65.40 42.75
N LYS A 23 -38.09 65.69 42.61
CA LYS A 23 -37.39 66.70 43.41
C LYS A 23 -37.48 68.11 42.81
N TYR A 24 -37.63 68.20 41.49
CA TYR A 24 -37.74 69.46 40.73
C TYR A 24 -38.87 69.38 39.69
N PRO A 25 -40.14 69.54 40.11
CA PRO A 25 -41.29 69.36 39.21
C PRO A 25 -41.32 70.32 38.02
N GLN A 26 -40.78 71.53 38.19
CA GLN A 26 -40.73 72.55 37.13
C GLN A 26 -39.73 72.21 36.00
N ALA A 27 -38.84 71.23 36.20
CA ALA A 27 -37.80 70.86 35.24
C ALA A 27 -38.20 69.71 34.30
N GLU A 28 -39.40 69.13 34.44
CA GLU A 28 -39.85 67.93 33.71
C GLU A 28 -39.67 68.04 32.19
N ALA A 29 -40.24 69.08 31.58
CA ALA A 29 -40.17 69.29 30.14
C ALA A 29 -38.75 69.62 29.63
N GLN A 30 -37.85 70.07 30.49
CA GLN A 30 -36.47 70.37 30.13
C GLN A 30 -35.61 69.09 30.20
N VAL A 31 -35.72 68.34 31.29
CA VAL A 31 -35.03 67.07 31.50
C VAL A 31 -35.35 66.06 30.40
N VAL A 32 -36.63 65.90 30.03
CA VAL A 32 -37.02 64.96 28.96
C VAL A 32 -36.44 65.36 27.60
N ARG A 33 -36.36 66.68 27.30
CA ARG A 33 -35.76 67.18 26.05
C ARG A 33 -34.25 66.96 26.03
N ASP A 34 -33.56 67.30 27.11
CA ASP A 34 -32.11 67.19 27.21
C ASP A 34 -31.64 65.72 27.22
N LEU A 35 -32.44 64.80 27.77
CA LEU A 35 -32.18 63.35 27.68
C LEU A 35 -32.45 62.76 26.29
N SER A 36 -33.37 63.33 25.52
CA SER A 36 -33.70 62.85 24.18
C SER A 36 -32.63 63.23 23.15
N ALA A 37 -31.88 64.32 23.40
CA ALA A 37 -30.79 64.78 22.55
C ALA A 37 -29.67 65.41 23.41
N PRO A 38 -28.86 64.59 24.11
CA PRO A 38 -27.86 65.09 25.04
C PRO A 38 -26.69 65.76 24.31
N ASP A 39 -26.29 66.94 24.78
CA ASP A 39 -25.12 67.65 24.28
C ASP A 39 -23.82 67.10 24.90
N ALA A 40 -22.69 67.36 24.23
CA ALA A 40 -21.39 66.83 24.64
C ALA A 40 -20.94 67.30 26.04
N LEU A 41 -21.36 68.50 26.49
CA LEU A 41 -21.02 69.01 27.81
C LEU A 41 -21.79 68.25 28.89
N SER A 42 -23.10 68.05 28.70
CA SER A 42 -23.94 67.27 29.61
C SER A 42 -23.45 65.82 29.75
N VAL A 43 -23.02 65.19 28.65
CA VAL A 43 -22.43 63.84 28.67
C VAL A 43 -21.12 63.82 29.45
N SER A 44 -20.23 64.80 29.23
CA SER A 44 -18.95 64.89 29.94
C SER A 44 -19.11 65.12 31.44
N LEU A 45 -20.07 65.97 31.84
CA LEU A 45 -20.43 66.20 33.24
C LEU A 45 -21.01 64.93 33.86
N GLY A 46 -21.87 64.22 33.14
CA GLY A 46 -22.41 62.92 33.54
C GLY A 46 -21.30 61.92 33.84
N HIS A 47 -20.34 61.75 32.93
CA HIS A 47 -19.18 60.87 33.16
C HIS A 47 -18.32 61.30 34.35
N GLN A 48 -18.12 62.60 34.55
CA GLN A 48 -17.35 63.11 35.69
C GLN A 48 -18.06 62.84 37.03
N VAL A 49 -19.37 63.06 37.08
CA VAL A 49 -20.19 62.80 38.28
C VAL A 49 -20.23 61.31 38.57
N LEU A 50 -20.55 60.47 37.58
CA LEU A 50 -20.55 59.01 37.74
C LEU A 50 -19.17 58.49 38.18
N GLY A 51 -18.10 59.13 37.71
CA GLY A 51 -16.72 58.85 38.13
C GLY A 51 -16.41 59.08 39.58
N ARG A 52 -16.91 60.19 40.16
CA ARG A 52 -16.72 60.47 41.59
C ARG A 52 -17.36 59.42 42.50
N TYR A 53 -18.37 58.72 42.00
CA TYR A 53 -19.09 57.68 42.74
C TYR A 53 -18.74 56.25 42.27
N GLY A 54 -17.74 56.08 41.39
CA GLY A 54 -17.31 54.76 40.89
C GLY A 54 -18.32 54.06 39.97
N LEU A 55 -19.29 54.79 39.43
CA LEU A 55 -20.36 54.27 38.56
C LEU A 55 -20.03 54.41 37.05
N GLN A 56 -18.75 54.43 36.68
CA GLN A 56 -18.31 54.56 35.29
C GLN A 56 -18.55 53.28 34.47
N ASP A 57 -18.43 52.12 35.12
CA ASP A 57 -18.43 50.80 34.47
C ASP A 57 -19.72 50.01 34.69
N VAL A 58 -20.86 50.71 34.87
CA VAL A 58 -22.17 50.07 35.08
C VAL A 58 -22.61 49.23 33.86
N GLY A 59 -21.97 49.42 32.71
CA GLY A 59 -22.14 48.62 31.48
C GLY A 59 -20.97 47.68 31.14
N ALA A 60 -19.90 47.62 31.94
CA ALA A 60 -18.84 46.65 31.73
C ALA A 60 -19.43 45.26 31.99
N ALA A 61 -19.75 44.54 30.92
CA ALA A 61 -20.22 43.17 31.00
C ALA A 61 -19.17 42.37 31.78
N GLN A 62 -19.44 42.08 33.05
CA GLN A 62 -18.69 41.05 33.77
C GLN A 62 -18.75 39.82 32.87
N PRO A 63 -17.61 39.27 32.43
CA PRO A 63 -17.63 38.08 31.59
C PRO A 63 -18.44 37.05 32.36
N GLY A 64 -19.63 36.73 31.86
CA GLY A 64 -20.51 35.79 32.52
C GLY A 64 -19.74 34.50 32.78
N ILE A 65 -20.12 33.74 33.80
CA ILE A 65 -19.42 32.51 34.22
C ILE A 65 -19.06 31.62 33.02
N GLY A 66 -19.89 31.59 31.97
CA GLY A 66 -19.61 30.91 30.70
C GLY A 66 -18.39 31.40 29.90
N ALA A 67 -18.11 32.70 29.83
CA ALA A 67 -16.97 33.25 29.09
C ALA A 67 -15.62 32.89 29.74
N GLY A 68 -15.56 32.92 31.08
CA GLY A 68 -14.37 32.48 31.83
C GLY A 68 -14.12 30.97 31.73
N LEU A 69 -15.19 30.16 31.71
CA LEU A 69 -15.09 28.71 31.49
C LEU A 69 -14.62 28.38 30.08
N LEU A 70 -15.15 29.05 29.05
CA LEU A 70 -14.72 28.84 27.66
C LEU A 70 -13.23 29.18 27.46
N ALA A 71 -12.76 30.29 28.03
CA ALA A 71 -11.36 30.69 27.94
C ALA A 71 -10.39 29.68 28.57
N ARG A 72 -10.83 28.95 29.61
CA ARG A 72 -10.04 27.89 30.26
C ARG A 72 -10.09 26.56 29.54
N LEU A 73 -11.22 26.22 28.91
CA LEU A 73 -11.42 24.91 28.27
C LEU A 73 -10.85 24.85 26.83
N LEU A 74 -10.82 25.96 26.10
CA LEU A 74 -10.28 26.04 24.74
C LEU A 74 -8.83 25.52 24.59
N PRO A 75 -7.84 26.00 25.37
CA PRO A 75 -6.46 25.53 25.23
C PRO A 75 -6.30 24.06 25.64
N ALA A 76 -7.06 23.60 26.63
CA ALA A 76 -7.07 22.20 27.04
C ALA A 76 -7.62 21.28 25.94
N GLY A 77 -8.68 21.70 25.24
CA GLY A 77 -9.23 21.00 24.10
C GLY A 77 -8.24 20.89 22.94
N LEU A 78 -7.56 21.99 22.59
CA LEU A 78 -6.53 22.01 21.55
C LEU A 78 -5.32 21.13 21.89
N ALA A 79 -4.90 21.11 23.16
CA ALA A 79 -3.82 20.25 23.60
C ALA A 79 -4.20 18.76 23.49
N LEU A 80 -5.42 18.39 23.85
CA LEU A 80 -5.92 17.02 23.73
C LEU A 80 -6.02 16.55 22.28
N THR A 81 -6.53 17.40 21.38
CA THR A 81 -6.61 17.06 19.95
C THR A 81 -5.22 16.95 19.32
N GLY A 82 -4.29 17.84 19.70
CA GLY A 82 -2.89 17.76 19.29
C GLY A 82 -2.22 16.47 19.74
N LEU A 83 -2.41 16.07 21.00
CA LEU A 83 -1.87 14.81 21.55
C LEU A 83 -2.43 13.60 20.81
N ALA A 84 -3.75 13.57 20.56
CA ALA A 84 -4.41 12.51 19.81
C ALA A 84 -3.87 12.42 18.37
N TYR A 85 -3.67 13.57 17.72
CA TYR A 85 -3.09 13.63 16.38
C TYR A 85 -1.65 13.09 16.35
N VAL A 86 -0.80 13.50 17.29
CA VAL A 86 0.58 13.00 17.40
C VAL A 86 0.59 11.49 17.66
N GLY A 87 -0.28 11.00 18.56
CA GLY A 87 -0.44 9.58 18.83
C GLY A 87 -0.85 8.80 17.58
N PHE A 88 -1.82 9.31 16.82
CA PHE A 88 -2.26 8.71 15.57
C PHE A 88 -1.14 8.66 14.51
N VAL A 89 -0.39 9.75 14.35
CA VAL A 89 0.77 9.79 13.44
C VAL A 89 1.85 8.80 13.87
N LEU A 90 2.14 8.69 15.17
CA LEU A 90 3.11 7.72 15.70
C LEU A 90 2.67 6.28 15.45
N LEU A 91 1.39 5.96 15.62
CA LEU A 91 0.82 4.65 15.31
C LEU A 91 0.93 4.34 13.81
N LEU A 92 0.62 5.30 12.93
CA LEU A 92 0.78 5.14 11.49
C LEU A 92 2.24 4.88 11.09
N VAL A 93 3.19 5.65 11.64
CA VAL A 93 4.63 5.45 11.37
C VAL A 93 5.10 4.09 11.88
N ARG A 94 4.64 3.67 13.07
CA ARG A 94 4.94 2.34 13.63
C ARG A 94 4.39 1.23 12.74
N TYR A 95 3.15 1.35 12.28
CA TYR A 95 2.52 0.41 11.37
C TYR A 95 3.27 0.34 10.03
N GLN A 96 3.58 1.48 9.41
CA GLN A 96 4.35 1.53 8.16
C GLN A 96 5.73 0.90 8.29
N ARG A 97 6.44 1.15 9.40
CA ARG A 97 7.75 0.54 9.67
C ARG A 97 7.64 -0.97 9.85
N ALA A 98 6.62 -1.45 10.55
CA ALA A 98 6.39 -2.89 10.73
C ALA A 98 6.13 -3.59 9.39
N VAL A 99 5.25 -3.03 8.55
CA VAL A 99 4.97 -3.56 7.21
C VAL A 99 6.24 -3.52 6.33
N SER A 100 6.98 -2.41 6.37
CA SER A 100 8.22 -2.28 5.57
C SER A 100 9.28 -3.31 5.98
N ALA A 101 9.44 -3.56 7.28
CA ALA A 101 10.37 -4.57 7.80
C ALA A 101 9.98 -5.98 7.33
N GLN A 102 8.70 -6.30 7.34
CA GLN A 102 8.18 -7.57 6.83
C GLN A 102 8.48 -7.73 5.33
N VAL A 103 8.14 -6.73 4.50
CA VAL A 103 8.42 -6.74 3.05
C VAL A 103 9.92 -6.89 2.77
N ALA A 104 10.78 -6.20 3.53
CA ALA A 104 12.22 -6.35 3.42
C ALA A 104 12.69 -7.79 3.73
N GLY A 105 12.08 -8.44 4.72
CA GLY A 105 12.30 -9.85 5.03
C GLY A 105 11.94 -10.79 3.88
N LEU A 106 10.79 -10.58 3.22
CA LEU A 106 10.38 -11.36 2.05
C LEU A 106 11.31 -11.13 0.85
N SER A 107 11.76 -9.89 0.66
CA SER A 107 12.72 -9.57 -0.41
C SER A 107 14.07 -10.25 -0.16
N ALA A 108 14.55 -10.27 1.10
CA ALA A 108 15.75 -11.01 1.47
C ALA A 108 15.58 -12.52 1.23
N TYR A 109 14.42 -13.07 1.56
CA TYR A 109 14.07 -14.46 1.29
C TYR A 109 14.09 -14.80 -0.21
N LEU A 110 13.50 -13.95 -1.05
CA LEU A 110 13.53 -14.11 -2.51
C LEU A 110 14.96 -14.07 -3.06
N ARG A 111 15.83 -13.21 -2.52
CA ARG A 111 17.24 -13.15 -2.91
C ARG A 111 18.02 -14.41 -2.54
N GLN A 112 17.69 -15.05 -1.42
CA GLN A 112 18.31 -16.33 -1.04
C GLN A 112 17.90 -17.45 -2.03
N ILE A 113 16.62 -17.49 -2.39
CA ILE A 113 16.10 -18.42 -3.40
C ILE A 113 16.78 -18.20 -4.75
N GLU A 114 16.94 -16.95 -5.17
CA GLU A 114 17.63 -16.59 -6.41
C GLU A 114 19.10 -17.05 -6.40
N ALA A 115 19.76 -17.00 -5.24
CA ALA A 115 21.11 -17.52 -5.05
C ALA A 115 21.19 -19.06 -4.99
N GLY A 116 20.06 -19.76 -5.07
CA GLY A 116 19.98 -21.23 -5.01
C GLY A 116 20.00 -21.79 -3.58
N ASP A 117 19.88 -20.94 -2.56
CA ASP A 117 19.75 -21.36 -1.17
C ASP A 117 18.26 -21.54 -0.80
N TYR A 118 17.82 -22.79 -0.86
CA TYR A 118 16.44 -23.21 -0.56
C TYR A 118 16.28 -23.72 0.88
N ALA A 119 17.34 -23.69 1.70
CA ALA A 119 17.32 -24.23 3.05
C ALA A 119 16.71 -23.21 4.02
N LEU A 120 15.38 -23.12 4.03
CA LEU A 120 14.70 -22.12 4.84
C LEU A 120 13.71 -22.73 5.82
N ASP A 121 13.94 -22.40 7.08
CA ASP A 121 13.05 -22.71 8.18
C ASP A 121 11.82 -21.79 8.12
N VAL A 122 10.70 -22.35 7.66
CA VAL A 122 9.39 -21.68 7.60
C VAL A 122 8.67 -21.76 8.96
N ARG A 123 9.36 -22.15 10.05
CA ARG A 123 8.79 -22.13 11.41
C ARG A 123 8.84 -20.73 12.02
N ASP A 124 8.18 -19.79 11.35
CA ASP A 124 7.88 -18.50 11.97
C ASP A 124 6.45 -18.55 12.50
N ASN A 125 6.32 -18.72 13.81
CA ASN A 125 5.05 -19.01 14.51
C ASN A 125 4.15 -17.76 14.65
N GLY A 126 4.30 -16.77 13.78
CA GLY A 126 3.44 -15.60 13.75
C GLY A 126 2.10 -15.93 13.10
N GLU A 127 1.00 -15.87 13.84
CA GLU A 127 -0.37 -16.13 13.36
C GLU A 127 -0.92 -15.05 12.39
N GLY A 128 -0.08 -14.14 11.89
CA GLY A 128 -0.49 -13.05 11.01
C GLY A 128 -0.57 -13.45 9.53
N SER A 129 -1.34 -12.67 8.74
CA SER A 129 -1.48 -12.84 7.27
C SER A 129 -0.15 -12.89 6.52
N PHE A 130 0.93 -12.34 7.09
CA PHE A 130 2.26 -12.37 6.52
C PHE A 130 2.92 -13.76 6.55
N SER A 131 2.62 -14.58 7.58
CA SER A 131 3.12 -15.95 7.66
C SER A 131 2.47 -16.85 6.60
N LEU A 132 1.20 -16.61 6.29
CA LEU A 132 0.50 -17.26 5.18
C LEU A 132 1.20 -16.98 3.84
N LEU A 133 1.54 -15.72 3.56
CA LEU A 133 2.23 -15.33 2.34
C LEU A 133 3.63 -15.99 2.23
N LYS A 134 4.38 -16.06 3.34
CA LYS A 134 5.67 -16.76 3.39
C LYS A 134 5.50 -18.24 3.06
N ASN A 135 4.48 -18.90 3.59
CA ASN A 135 4.18 -20.31 3.32
C ASN A 135 3.80 -20.56 1.86
N ASP A 136 2.95 -19.72 1.28
CA ASP A 136 2.56 -19.84 -0.13
C ASP A 136 3.74 -19.59 -1.06
N LEU A 137 4.58 -18.60 -0.75
CA LEU A 137 5.81 -18.38 -1.52
C LEU A 137 6.74 -19.58 -1.44
N TYR A 138 6.93 -20.17 -0.25
CA TYR A 138 7.71 -21.40 -0.10
C TYR A 138 7.18 -22.55 -0.95
N LYS A 139 5.85 -22.79 -0.95
CA LYS A 139 5.25 -23.83 -1.81
C LYS A 139 5.53 -23.59 -3.29
N VAL A 140 5.42 -22.34 -3.76
CA VAL A 140 5.72 -21.98 -5.15
C VAL A 140 7.18 -22.25 -5.46
N THR A 141 8.10 -21.85 -4.58
CA THR A 141 9.54 -22.10 -4.73
C THR A 141 9.86 -23.59 -4.82
N VAL A 142 9.28 -24.42 -3.94
CA VAL A 142 9.49 -25.87 -3.97
C VAL A 142 9.00 -26.47 -5.29
N ARG A 143 7.80 -26.08 -5.76
CA ARG A 143 7.26 -26.57 -7.04
C ARG A 143 8.14 -26.17 -8.22
N LEU A 144 8.60 -24.92 -8.27
CA LEU A 144 9.49 -24.46 -9.34
C LEU A 144 10.82 -25.21 -9.33
N ARG A 145 11.36 -25.50 -8.15
CA ARG A 145 12.56 -26.32 -8.00
C ARG A 145 12.35 -27.74 -8.52
N GLU A 146 11.27 -28.40 -8.10
CA GLU A 146 10.93 -29.75 -8.57
C GLU A 146 10.78 -29.78 -10.09
N GLN A 147 10.11 -28.78 -10.67
CA GLN A 147 9.99 -28.63 -12.13
C GLN A 147 11.33 -28.42 -12.82
N ALA A 148 12.21 -27.58 -12.26
CA ALA A 148 13.55 -27.37 -12.80
C ALA A 148 14.41 -28.64 -12.75
N GLU A 149 14.33 -29.41 -11.66
CA GLU A 149 15.02 -30.70 -11.52
C GLU A 149 14.49 -31.73 -12.54
N LEU A 150 13.17 -31.77 -12.78
CA LEU A 150 12.56 -32.62 -13.81
C LEU A 150 13.00 -32.22 -15.21
N LEU A 151 12.92 -30.93 -15.55
CA LEU A 151 13.39 -30.41 -16.84
C LEU A 151 14.87 -30.74 -17.10
N GLN A 152 15.71 -30.63 -16.07
CA GLN A 152 17.13 -30.98 -16.20
C GLN A 152 17.33 -32.48 -16.43
N LYS A 153 16.55 -33.34 -15.77
CA LYS A 153 16.56 -34.78 -16.01
C LYS A 153 16.11 -35.11 -17.43
N ASP A 154 15.03 -34.52 -17.91
CA ASP A 154 14.49 -34.73 -19.26
C ASP A 154 15.49 -34.26 -20.33
N LYS A 155 16.11 -33.09 -20.14
CA LYS A 155 17.19 -32.59 -21.01
C LYS A 155 18.37 -33.54 -21.07
N THR A 156 18.78 -34.09 -19.93
CA THR A 156 19.88 -35.05 -19.86
C THR A 156 19.52 -36.37 -20.55
N ALA A 157 18.29 -36.86 -20.32
CA ALA A 157 17.78 -38.06 -20.98
C ALA A 157 17.72 -37.89 -22.50
N LEU A 158 17.20 -36.77 -22.99
CA LEU A 158 17.17 -36.44 -24.41
C LEU A 158 18.57 -36.38 -25.02
N SER A 159 19.53 -35.72 -24.35
CA SER A 159 20.92 -35.67 -24.81
C SER A 159 21.54 -37.07 -24.93
N ASN A 160 21.29 -37.95 -23.94
CA ASN A 160 21.78 -39.32 -23.97
C ASN A 160 21.12 -40.14 -25.10
N LEU A 161 19.82 -39.98 -25.32
CA LEU A 161 19.11 -40.63 -26.44
C LEU A 161 19.66 -40.20 -27.79
N ILE A 162 19.93 -38.89 -27.98
CA ILE A 162 20.53 -38.37 -29.22
C ILE A 162 21.93 -38.96 -29.44
N ALA A 163 22.74 -39.03 -28.38
CA ALA A 163 24.07 -39.62 -28.45
C ALA A 163 24.02 -41.11 -28.83
N ASP A 164 23.13 -41.88 -28.18
CA ASP A 164 22.96 -43.30 -28.48
C ASP A 164 22.46 -43.54 -29.91
N ILE A 165 21.46 -42.79 -30.37
CA ILE A 165 20.97 -42.87 -31.75
C ILE A 165 22.08 -42.52 -32.75
N SER A 166 22.91 -41.51 -32.45
CA SER A 166 24.05 -41.14 -33.29
C SER A 166 25.06 -42.30 -33.41
N HIS A 167 25.36 -42.98 -32.30
CA HIS A 167 26.19 -44.19 -32.32
C HIS A 167 25.54 -45.32 -33.12
N GLN A 168 24.23 -45.56 -32.91
CA GLN A 168 23.47 -46.59 -33.61
C GLN A 168 23.35 -46.34 -35.11
N ILE A 169 23.43 -45.09 -35.59
CA ILE A 169 23.46 -44.75 -37.02
C ILE A 169 24.87 -44.92 -37.61
N LYS A 170 25.93 -44.59 -36.85
CA LYS A 170 27.32 -44.66 -37.33
C LYS A 170 27.73 -46.07 -37.76
N THR A 171 27.29 -47.08 -37.00
CA THR A 171 27.60 -48.51 -37.26
C THR A 171 27.04 -49.01 -38.59
N PRO A 172 25.72 -48.94 -38.88
CA PRO A 172 25.18 -49.35 -40.17
C PRO A 172 25.71 -48.46 -41.30
N LEU A 173 25.97 -47.17 -41.09
CA LEU A 173 26.56 -46.31 -42.11
C LEU A 173 27.97 -46.75 -42.52
N THR A 174 28.79 -47.16 -41.55
CA THR A 174 30.13 -47.70 -41.81
C THR A 174 30.05 -49.00 -42.60
N SER A 175 29.13 -49.89 -42.20
CA SER A 175 28.90 -51.14 -42.93
C SER A 175 28.31 -50.91 -44.33
N PHE A 176 27.53 -49.85 -44.52
CA PHE A 176 27.00 -49.45 -45.81
C PHE A 176 28.13 -49.08 -46.78
N GLY A 177 29.16 -48.36 -46.30
CA GLY A 177 30.37 -48.06 -47.05
C GLY A 177 31.10 -49.34 -47.48
N VAL A 178 31.37 -50.26 -46.56
CA VAL A 178 32.04 -51.54 -46.87
C VAL A 178 31.24 -52.37 -47.89
N LEU A 179 29.92 -52.46 -47.74
CA LEU A 179 29.07 -53.20 -48.69
C LEU A 179 29.03 -52.52 -50.07
N ALA A 180 29.10 -51.19 -50.13
CA ALA A 180 29.18 -50.45 -51.38
C ALA A 180 30.53 -50.66 -52.07
N ASP A 181 31.64 -50.65 -51.31
CA ASP A 181 32.99 -50.95 -51.82
C ASP A 181 33.05 -52.37 -52.40
N LEU A 182 32.51 -53.37 -51.68
CA LEU A 182 32.40 -54.75 -52.16
C LEU A 182 31.53 -54.90 -53.41
N LEU A 183 30.48 -54.07 -53.57
CA LEU A 183 29.68 -54.05 -54.79
C LEU A 183 30.48 -53.49 -56.00
N ALA A 184 31.38 -52.54 -55.75
CA ALA A 184 32.18 -51.89 -56.77
C ALA A 184 33.25 -52.82 -57.37
N GLU A 185 33.62 -53.89 -56.66
CA GLU A 185 34.54 -54.94 -57.12
C GLU A 185 33.89 -55.94 -58.11
N ASP A 186 32.65 -55.70 -58.54
CA ASP A 186 31.83 -56.54 -59.44
C ASP A 186 31.77 -58.02 -59.02
N PRO A 187 31.24 -58.30 -57.81
CA PRO A 187 31.15 -59.65 -57.28
C PRO A 187 30.14 -60.51 -58.07
N PRO A 188 30.20 -61.85 -57.92
CA PRO A 188 29.24 -62.77 -58.53
C PRO A 188 27.79 -62.37 -58.23
N GLU A 189 26.88 -62.70 -59.16
CA GLU A 189 25.44 -62.34 -59.07
C GLU A 189 24.80 -62.69 -57.72
N GLU A 190 25.16 -63.83 -57.14
CA GLU A 190 24.65 -64.29 -55.84
C GLU A 190 25.07 -63.38 -54.69
N ASP A 191 26.37 -63.05 -54.61
CA ASP A 191 26.93 -62.14 -53.60
C ASP A 191 26.43 -60.71 -53.79
N ARG A 192 26.31 -60.24 -55.03
CA ARG A 192 25.73 -58.94 -55.36
C ARG A 192 24.31 -58.80 -54.81
N ARG A 193 23.45 -59.81 -55.03
CA ARG A 193 22.08 -59.81 -54.47
C ARG A 193 22.09 -59.78 -52.93
N ALA A 194 22.96 -60.58 -52.31
CA ALA A 194 23.07 -60.64 -50.86
C ALA A 194 23.52 -59.28 -50.26
N PHE A 195 24.48 -58.60 -50.89
CA PHE A 195 24.94 -57.29 -50.45
C PHE A 195 23.88 -56.20 -50.62
N VAL A 196 23.15 -56.19 -51.74
CA VAL A 196 22.02 -55.25 -51.97
C VAL A 196 20.92 -55.44 -50.92
N GLU A 197 20.56 -56.67 -50.57
CA GLU A 197 19.59 -56.93 -49.51
C GLU A 197 20.07 -56.45 -48.14
N ARG A 198 21.35 -56.62 -47.81
CA ARG A 198 21.94 -56.09 -46.56
C ARG A 198 21.93 -54.55 -46.53
N LEU A 199 22.23 -53.89 -47.65
CA LEU A 199 22.14 -52.44 -47.78
C LEU A 199 20.70 -51.93 -47.56
N ARG A 200 19.70 -52.59 -48.17
CA ARG A 200 18.28 -52.26 -47.95
C ARG A 200 17.87 -52.40 -46.50
N ALA A 201 18.28 -53.49 -45.83
CA ALA A 201 17.97 -53.71 -44.43
C ALA A 201 18.60 -52.63 -43.52
N GLN A 202 19.84 -52.22 -43.78
CA GLN A 202 20.51 -51.15 -43.03
C GLN A 202 19.86 -49.79 -43.26
N LEU A 203 19.48 -49.47 -44.50
CA LEU A 203 18.78 -48.24 -44.83
C LEU A 203 17.42 -48.16 -44.12
N GLY A 204 16.65 -49.26 -44.11
CA GLY A 204 15.38 -49.34 -43.38
C GLY A 204 15.55 -49.13 -41.88
N ARG A 205 16.61 -49.67 -41.27
CA ARG A 205 16.92 -49.45 -39.86
C ARG A 205 17.26 -47.99 -39.54
N ILE A 206 18.06 -47.33 -40.39
CA ILE A 206 18.38 -45.90 -40.22
C ILE A 206 17.11 -45.04 -40.37
N GLN A 207 16.27 -45.31 -41.38
CA GLN A 207 15.02 -44.59 -41.57
C GLN A 207 14.07 -44.72 -40.36
N TRP A 208 13.97 -45.91 -39.79
CA TRP A 208 13.17 -46.13 -38.58
C TRP A 208 13.71 -45.35 -37.38
N LEU A 209 15.03 -45.35 -37.15
CA LEU A 209 15.69 -44.58 -36.08
C LEU A 209 15.45 -43.07 -36.23
N VAL A 210 15.59 -42.53 -37.44
CA VAL A 210 15.34 -41.11 -37.73
C VAL A 210 13.86 -40.75 -37.53
N ALA A 211 12.94 -41.61 -37.97
CA ALA A 211 11.51 -41.40 -37.76
C ALA A 211 11.12 -41.43 -36.27
N ALA A 212 11.73 -42.31 -35.47
CA ALA A 212 11.55 -42.35 -34.02
C ALA A 212 12.06 -41.06 -33.36
N LEU A 213 13.23 -40.55 -33.76
CA LEU A 213 13.80 -39.30 -33.26
C LEU A 213 12.89 -38.09 -33.58
N LEU A 214 12.37 -38.00 -34.81
CA LEU A 214 11.47 -36.92 -35.23
C LEU A 214 10.13 -36.95 -34.48
N LYS A 215 9.60 -38.13 -34.18
CA LYS A 215 8.40 -38.28 -33.34
C LYS A 215 8.65 -37.78 -31.93
N LEU A 216 9.79 -38.12 -31.34
CA LEU A 216 10.17 -37.65 -30.00
C LEU A 216 10.33 -36.12 -29.97
N ALA A 217 11.04 -35.55 -30.95
CA ALA A 217 11.23 -34.10 -31.05
C ALA A 217 9.91 -33.32 -31.23
N ARG A 218 8.91 -33.90 -31.93
CA ARG A 218 7.57 -33.30 -32.05
C ARG A 218 6.78 -33.33 -30.75
N LEU A 219 6.95 -34.35 -29.92
CA LEU A 219 6.31 -34.43 -28.60
C LEU A 219 6.90 -33.37 -27.67
N ASP A 220 8.23 -33.20 -27.70
CA ASP A 220 8.95 -32.20 -26.91
C ASP A 220 8.64 -30.75 -27.33
N ALA A 221 8.41 -30.50 -28.63
CA ALA A 221 8.04 -29.18 -29.15
C ALA A 221 6.53 -28.87 -29.05
N GLY A 222 5.69 -29.85 -28.69
CA GLY A 222 4.23 -29.71 -28.59
C GLY A 222 3.71 -29.32 -27.21
N THR A 223 4.62 -29.12 -26.26
CA THR A 223 4.39 -28.57 -24.91
C THR A 223 5.08 -27.21 -24.79
#